data_AF-A0A0B8N3E0-F1
#
_entry.id   AF-A0A0B8N3E0-F1
#
_cell.length_a   1.000
_cell.length_b   1.000
_cell.length_c   1.000
_cell.angle_alpha   90.00
_cell.angle_beta   90.00
_cell.angle_gamma   90.00
#
_symmetry.space_group_name_H-M   'P 1'
#
loop_
_entity.id
_entity.type
_entity.pdbx_description
1 polymer ?
#
loop_
_entity_poly.entity_id
_entity_poly.type
_entity_poly.pdbx_seq_one_letter_code
_entity_poly.pdbx_strand_id
1 'polypeptide(L)'
;METTSANRSNDNDSDMSNDDEYELFNPVLASIRLENLAEYASNIRNSLVQHSGNFKAATVGSLMFGSYHVLYPLEFDDGVRWLFKVPINGTRDKFCDLDGRSIRSEALTMRYLQKRTTIPIPDVFSFSDSCANELNCPFILMKYIDGKPLYDIWFDKTQPNDVTEARRTKSLQGVAAAMVQLSQVSFEQAGLLSFSGLNDDIDINPLEIGPLCLLNNCAMLGRMKDDDYDELPIYLEAGPFRDPKDYFTAVLDYREKGPTSDFTRGQLILLRMLLGWIPEPELRDGCKPFVLAHPDLDIQNVLVAEDGTLQGIIDWDGVCSVPRSIGNERFPSWLTRDWDPSMYGWNEEMERGVEPLGVWEDSPETLRKYRSIYTGFVQSFADSNGNPVFGLIRNSLICENLFIAANDPVCTSGILQKVFGEIQDLVRADVLHSASSDEEGLEEFDIYNISWALSENRLSEHYSKLLKLGFHLLLKGKEVL
;
A
#
# COMPACT_ATOMS: atom_id res chain seq x y z
N MET A 1 -31.71 -33.97 -32.40
CA MET A 1 -30.95 -34.21 -33.63
C MET A 1 -30.16 -32.94 -33.86
N GLU A 2 -28.97 -32.86 -33.28
CA GLU A 2 -27.70 -33.17 -33.97
C GLU A 2 -27.38 -32.05 -34.98
N THR A 3 -26.25 -31.34 -34.99
CA THR A 3 -24.88 -31.74 -34.64
C THR A 3 -23.91 -30.54 -34.73
N THR A 4 -22.92 -30.51 -33.81
CA THR A 4 -21.48 -30.15 -33.95
C THR A 4 -21.02 -28.76 -34.43
N SER A 5 -20.30 -27.99 -33.60
CA SER A 5 -18.84 -28.03 -33.30
C SER A 5 -17.94 -27.39 -34.37
N ALA A 6 -17.24 -26.32 -33.99
CA ALA A 6 -15.91 -25.98 -34.51
C ALA A 6 -15.11 -25.25 -33.43
N ASN A 7 -14.29 -26.01 -32.70
CA ASN A 7 -13.07 -25.55 -32.05
C ASN A 7 -12.18 -24.86 -33.08
N ARG A 8 -11.52 -23.75 -32.71
CA ARG A 8 -10.19 -23.38 -33.22
C ARG A 8 -9.46 -22.51 -32.20
N SER A 9 -8.49 -23.16 -31.58
CA SER A 9 -7.27 -22.69 -30.93
C SER A 9 -6.51 -21.64 -31.73
N ASN A 10 -5.83 -20.74 -31.01
CA ASN A 10 -4.60 -19.98 -31.33
C ASN A 10 -4.26 -19.29 -29.99
N ASP A 11 -3.43 -19.80 -29.07
CA ASP A 11 -2.03 -20.27 -29.22
C ASP A 11 -1.20 -19.32 -30.08
N ASN A 12 -0.76 -18.22 -29.45
CA ASN A 12 0.57 -17.61 -29.59
C ASN A 12 0.67 -16.44 -28.60
N ASP A 13 0.67 -16.75 -27.30
CA ASP A 13 1.22 -15.87 -26.28
C ASP A 13 2.68 -16.27 -26.04
N SER A 14 3.51 -15.26 -25.80
CA SER A 14 4.88 -15.42 -25.35
C SER A 14 4.91 -16.13 -23.99
N ASP A 15 5.24 -17.41 -24.07
CA ASP A 15 5.46 -18.38 -23.00
C ASP A 15 6.59 -17.96 -22.06
N MET A 16 6.31 -17.03 -21.13
CA MET A 16 6.84 -17.13 -19.77
C MET A 16 5.76 -17.87 -19.00
N SER A 17 5.97 -19.16 -18.79
CA SER A 17 4.95 -20.10 -18.36
C SER A 17 4.31 -19.68 -17.04
N ASN A 18 2.98 -19.67 -16.99
CA ASN A 18 2.22 -19.64 -15.73
C ASN A 18 2.69 -20.73 -14.75
N ASP A 19 3.38 -21.79 -15.20
CA ASP A 19 3.97 -22.83 -14.36
C ASP A 19 5.07 -22.31 -13.40
N ASP A 20 5.83 -21.28 -13.78
CA ASP A 20 6.95 -20.76 -12.97
C ASP A 20 6.46 -20.03 -11.71
N GLU A 21 5.31 -19.35 -11.78
CA GLU A 21 4.73 -18.64 -10.63
C GLU A 21 4.25 -19.61 -9.54
N TYR A 22 3.83 -20.84 -9.91
CA TYR A 22 3.52 -21.90 -8.96
C TYR A 22 4.78 -22.49 -8.30
N GLU A 23 5.92 -22.47 -8.99
CA GLU A 23 7.16 -23.05 -8.44
C GLU A 23 7.61 -22.34 -7.17
N LEU A 24 7.45 -21.01 -7.11
CA LEU A 24 7.79 -20.21 -5.94
C LEU A 24 6.99 -20.61 -4.68
N PHE A 25 5.75 -21.03 -4.85
CA PHE A 25 4.88 -21.46 -3.75
C PHE A 25 5.03 -22.94 -3.39
N ASN A 26 5.68 -23.76 -4.23
CA ASN A 26 5.84 -25.20 -3.97
C ASN A 26 6.41 -25.53 -2.58
N PRO A 27 7.44 -24.83 -2.06
CA PRO A 27 7.98 -25.12 -0.73
C PRO A 27 6.93 -24.95 0.37
N VAL A 28 6.16 -23.87 0.34
CA VAL A 28 5.11 -23.64 1.35
C VAL A 28 3.95 -24.60 1.15
N LEU A 29 3.49 -24.83 -0.08
CA LEU A 29 2.41 -25.78 -0.39
C LEU A 29 2.73 -27.19 0.09
N ALA A 30 3.98 -27.66 -0.08
CA ALA A 30 4.44 -28.95 0.39
C ALA A 30 4.58 -29.04 1.91
N SER A 31 4.71 -27.90 2.60
CA SER A 31 4.88 -27.86 4.05
C SER A 31 3.56 -27.92 4.82
N ILE A 32 2.46 -27.45 4.23
CA ILE A 32 1.15 -27.35 4.88
C ILE A 32 0.52 -28.74 5.00
N ARG A 33 0.09 -29.11 6.21
CA ARG A 33 -0.71 -30.32 6.44
C ARG A 33 -2.18 -30.05 6.12
N LEU A 34 -2.46 -29.89 4.83
CA LEU A 34 -3.77 -29.48 4.33
C LEU A 34 -4.88 -30.46 4.73
N GLU A 35 -4.56 -31.74 4.92
CA GLU A 35 -5.46 -32.78 5.40
C GLU A 35 -6.08 -32.46 6.78
N ASN A 36 -5.41 -31.66 7.60
CA ASN A 36 -5.88 -31.27 8.93
C ASN A 36 -6.68 -29.95 8.92
N LEU A 37 -6.63 -29.16 7.84
CA LEU A 37 -7.17 -27.80 7.80
C LEU A 37 -8.70 -27.76 8.02
N ALA A 38 -9.42 -28.69 7.38
CA ALA A 38 -10.88 -28.77 7.51
C ALA A 38 -11.32 -29.05 8.96
N GLU A 39 -10.66 -30.01 9.61
CA GLU A 39 -10.93 -30.35 11.01
C GLU A 39 -10.54 -29.21 11.95
N TYR A 40 -9.37 -28.61 11.72
CA TYR A 40 -8.90 -27.44 12.47
C TYR A 40 -9.92 -26.30 12.45
N ALA A 41 -10.34 -25.87 11.25
CA ALA A 41 -11.28 -24.77 11.09
C ALA A 41 -12.65 -25.08 11.72
N SER A 42 -13.15 -26.30 11.59
CA SER A 42 -14.40 -26.73 12.24
C SER A 42 -14.28 -26.74 13.76
N ASN A 43 -13.15 -27.16 14.33
CA ASN A 43 -12.91 -27.11 15.78
C ASN A 43 -12.91 -25.67 16.31
N ILE A 44 -12.22 -24.76 15.62
CA ILE A 44 -12.24 -23.33 15.94
C ILE A 44 -13.68 -22.81 15.88
N ARG A 45 -14.43 -23.11 14.82
CA ARG A 45 -15.81 -22.67 14.67
C ARG A 45 -16.73 -23.18 15.78
N ASN A 46 -16.64 -24.47 16.10
CA ASN A 46 -17.42 -25.08 17.18
C ASN A 46 -17.15 -24.40 18.53
N SER A 47 -15.90 -24.00 18.79
CA SER A 47 -15.54 -23.28 20.03
C SER A 47 -16.15 -21.88 20.13
N LEU A 48 -16.33 -21.18 19.00
CA LEU A 48 -16.88 -19.83 18.94
C LEU A 48 -18.40 -19.77 19.14
N VAL A 49 -19.14 -20.80 18.72
CA VAL A 49 -20.63 -20.79 18.70
C VAL A 49 -21.25 -21.27 20.03
N GLN A 50 -20.43 -21.76 20.96
CA GLN A 50 -20.72 -22.24 22.33
C GLN A 50 -21.94 -23.13 22.64
N HIS A 51 -23.05 -23.18 21.89
CA HIS A 51 -24.24 -23.98 22.26
C HIS A 51 -25.11 -24.48 21.09
N SER A 52 -24.71 -24.33 19.82
CA SER A 52 -25.58 -24.67 18.68
C SER A 52 -24.81 -25.25 17.49
N GLY A 53 -24.65 -26.57 17.48
CA GLY A 53 -24.31 -27.36 16.28
C GLY A 53 -22.93 -28.02 16.33
N ASN A 54 -22.89 -29.35 16.18
CA ASN A 54 -21.72 -30.02 15.63
C ASN A 54 -21.70 -29.68 14.13
N PHE A 55 -21.06 -28.58 13.75
CA PHE A 55 -20.89 -28.25 12.34
C PHE A 55 -20.06 -29.36 11.68
N LYS A 56 -20.42 -29.73 10.44
CA LYS A 56 -19.61 -30.68 9.68
C LYS A 56 -18.24 -30.08 9.35
N ALA A 57 -17.31 -30.95 8.94
CA ALA A 57 -16.01 -30.52 8.45
C ALA A 57 -16.18 -29.50 7.31
N ALA A 58 -15.41 -28.40 7.37
CA ALA A 58 -15.37 -27.43 6.28
C ALA A 58 -14.88 -28.09 4.98
N THR A 59 -15.37 -27.62 3.84
CA THR A 59 -14.80 -27.98 2.54
C THR A 59 -13.72 -26.98 2.19
N VAL A 60 -12.53 -27.47 1.84
CA VAL A 60 -11.45 -26.63 1.34
C VAL A 60 -11.70 -26.35 -0.13
N GLY A 61 -11.81 -25.07 -0.48
CA GLY A 61 -12.03 -24.59 -1.84
C GLY A 61 -10.75 -24.59 -2.68
N SER A 62 -10.87 -24.07 -3.90
CA SER A 62 -9.74 -23.92 -4.81
C SER A 62 -8.70 -22.96 -4.25
N LEU A 63 -7.43 -23.36 -4.36
CA LEU A 63 -6.26 -22.56 -4.02
C LEU A 63 -6.24 -21.23 -4.81
N MET A 64 -5.91 -20.14 -4.11
CA MET A 64 -5.68 -18.82 -4.70
C MET A 64 -4.31 -18.30 -4.22
N PHE A 65 -3.75 -17.36 -4.98
CA PHE A 65 -2.47 -16.72 -4.68
C PHE A 65 -2.64 -15.21 -4.55
N GLY A 66 -1.98 -14.64 -3.55
CA GLY A 66 -1.63 -13.22 -3.53
C GLY A 66 -0.12 -13.08 -3.76
N SER A 67 0.39 -11.85 -3.80
CA SER A 67 1.79 -11.57 -4.15
C SER A 67 2.81 -12.34 -3.30
N TYR A 68 2.53 -12.52 -2.01
CA TYR A 68 3.40 -13.26 -1.07
C TYR A 68 2.62 -14.23 -0.18
N HIS A 69 1.43 -14.66 -0.60
CA HIS A 69 0.53 -15.45 0.24
C HIS A 69 -0.19 -16.54 -0.53
N VAL A 70 -0.29 -17.71 0.09
CA VAL A 70 -1.18 -18.80 -0.29
C VAL A 70 -2.51 -18.64 0.44
N LEU A 71 -3.61 -18.77 -0.30
CA LEU A 71 -4.96 -18.55 0.23
C LEU A 71 -5.86 -19.77 -0.05
N TYR A 72 -6.43 -20.35 1.00
CA TYR A 72 -7.43 -21.42 0.90
C TYR A 72 -8.78 -20.95 1.41
N PRO A 73 -9.77 -20.72 0.52
CA PRO A 73 -11.16 -20.55 0.92
C PRO A 73 -11.67 -21.79 1.63
N LEU A 74 -12.49 -21.59 2.64
CA LEU A 74 -13.17 -22.65 3.38
C LEU A 74 -14.65 -22.39 3.36
N GLU A 75 -15.46 -23.38 3.01
CA GLU A 75 -16.92 -23.28 3.03
C GLU A 75 -17.51 -24.32 3.98
N PHE A 76 -18.38 -23.87 4.87
CA PHE A 76 -19.08 -24.74 5.80
C PHE A 76 -20.47 -25.12 5.30
N ASP A 77 -21.10 -26.10 5.94
CA ASP A 77 -22.39 -26.66 5.54
C ASP A 77 -23.59 -25.69 5.60
N ASP A 78 -23.46 -24.60 6.36
CA ASP A 78 -24.45 -23.51 6.44
C ASP A 78 -24.13 -22.33 5.52
N GLY A 79 -23.15 -22.47 4.62
CA GLY A 79 -22.77 -21.47 3.63
C GLY A 79 -21.88 -20.35 4.17
N VAL A 80 -21.50 -20.38 5.46
CA VAL A 80 -20.46 -19.46 5.98
C VAL A 80 -19.13 -19.78 5.31
N ARG A 81 -18.38 -18.73 4.97
CA ARG A 81 -17.06 -18.86 4.35
C ARG A 81 -15.96 -18.20 5.14
N TRP A 82 -14.85 -18.91 5.31
CA TRP A 82 -13.61 -18.45 5.93
C TRP A 82 -12.47 -18.49 4.91
N LEU A 83 -11.35 -17.87 5.24
CA LEU A 83 -10.15 -17.81 4.43
C LEU A 83 -8.95 -18.17 5.31
N PHE A 84 -8.15 -19.12 4.85
CA PHE A 84 -6.89 -19.50 5.47
C PHE A 84 -5.73 -18.91 4.66
N LYS A 85 -5.04 -17.92 5.24
CA LYS A 85 -3.92 -17.19 4.64
C LYS A 85 -2.60 -17.69 5.21
N VAL A 86 -1.66 -18.08 4.36
CA VAL A 86 -0.32 -18.57 4.71
C VAL A 86 0.73 -17.75 3.96
N PRO A 87 1.76 -17.18 4.63
CA PRO A 87 2.82 -16.45 3.95
C PRO A 87 3.72 -17.39 3.15
N ILE A 88 4.26 -16.90 2.04
CA ILE A 88 5.07 -17.67 1.08
C ILE A 88 6.34 -18.27 1.70
N ASN A 89 6.92 -17.60 2.69
CA ASN A 89 8.07 -18.07 3.45
C ASN A 89 7.69 -18.93 4.66
N GLY A 90 6.43 -19.39 4.76
CA GLY A 90 5.86 -20.13 5.88
C GLY A 90 6.39 -21.55 6.10
N THR A 91 7.66 -21.81 5.78
CA THR A 91 8.35 -23.09 6.00
C THR A 91 9.28 -23.00 7.21
N ARG A 92 9.59 -24.14 7.85
CA ARG A 92 10.43 -24.18 9.07
C ARG A 92 11.85 -23.64 8.88
N ASP A 93 12.36 -23.71 7.66
CA ASP A 93 13.72 -23.30 7.29
C ASP A 93 13.82 -21.83 6.87
N LYS A 94 12.72 -21.23 6.39
CA LYS A 94 12.70 -19.83 5.92
C LYS A 94 12.01 -18.89 6.90
N PHE A 95 10.99 -19.34 7.62
CA PHE A 95 10.21 -18.50 8.53
C PHE A 95 11.02 -18.15 9.79
N CYS A 96 11.20 -16.85 10.05
CA CYS A 96 12.01 -16.36 11.14
C CYS A 96 11.19 -15.53 12.17
N ASP A 97 11.86 -15.10 13.24
CA ASP A 97 11.22 -14.34 14.32
C ASP A 97 10.61 -13.02 13.85
N LEU A 98 11.16 -12.41 12.78
CA LEU A 98 10.60 -11.19 12.20
C LEU A 98 9.24 -11.47 11.55
N ASP A 99 9.14 -12.53 10.75
CA ASP A 99 7.90 -12.92 10.09
C ASP A 99 6.81 -13.27 11.11
N GLY A 100 7.21 -13.96 12.19
CA GLY A 100 6.33 -14.25 13.33
C GLY A 100 5.79 -12.99 14.01
N ARG A 101 6.62 -11.95 14.17
CA ARG A 101 6.15 -10.64 14.68
C ARG A 101 5.18 -9.96 13.71
N SER A 102 5.46 -10.00 12.41
CA SER A 102 4.61 -9.39 11.37
C SER A 102 3.21 -10.02 11.35
N ILE A 103 3.11 -11.35 11.26
CA ILE A 103 1.81 -12.04 11.20
C ILE A 103 0.99 -11.87 12.48
N ARG A 104 1.65 -11.86 13.65
CA ARG A 104 1.01 -11.56 14.93
C ARG A 104 0.50 -10.13 14.97
N SER A 105 1.29 -9.17 14.51
CA SER A 105 0.89 -7.75 14.44
C SER A 105 -0.29 -7.55 13.49
N GLU A 106 -0.28 -8.15 12.30
CA GLU A 106 -1.40 -8.09 11.34
C GLU A 106 -2.69 -8.60 11.99
N ALA A 107 -2.67 -9.84 12.49
CA ALA A 107 -3.84 -10.50 13.06
C ALA A 107 -4.44 -9.71 14.24
N LEU A 108 -3.59 -9.23 15.15
CA LEU A 108 -4.05 -8.53 16.36
C LEU A 108 -4.41 -7.07 16.08
N THR A 109 -3.79 -6.43 15.09
CA THR A 109 -4.20 -5.09 14.64
C THR A 109 -5.58 -5.13 14.00
N MET A 110 -5.89 -6.13 13.17
CA MET A 110 -7.24 -6.32 12.62
C MET A 110 -8.29 -6.50 13.72
N ARG A 111 -8.02 -7.36 14.73
CA ARG A 111 -8.90 -7.51 15.91
C ARG A 111 -9.02 -6.23 16.72
N TYR A 112 -7.93 -5.48 16.86
CA TYR A 112 -7.91 -4.19 17.56
C TYR A 112 -8.81 -3.15 16.87
N LEU A 113 -8.76 -3.09 15.53
CA LEU A 113 -9.57 -2.19 14.70
C LEU A 113 -11.06 -2.56 14.70
N GLN A 114 -11.40 -3.85 14.66
CA GLN A 114 -12.79 -4.33 14.72
C GLN A 114 -13.52 -3.89 15.98
N LYS A 115 -12.81 -3.81 17.12
CA LYS A 115 -13.39 -3.37 18.39
C LYS A 115 -13.63 -1.85 18.46
N ARG A 116 -13.02 -1.06 17.56
CA ARG A 116 -12.94 0.41 17.67
C ARG A 116 -13.50 1.16 16.48
N THR A 117 -13.69 0.48 15.36
CA THR A 117 -14.11 1.09 14.11
C THR A 117 -15.26 0.29 13.51
N THR A 118 -15.97 0.89 12.57
CA THR A 118 -16.94 0.21 11.72
C THR A 118 -16.37 -0.13 10.35
N ILE A 119 -15.05 -0.05 10.20
CA ILE A 119 -14.36 -0.41 8.95
C ILE A 119 -14.63 -1.89 8.68
N PRO A 120 -15.07 -2.26 7.47
CA PRO A 120 -15.27 -3.66 7.12
C PRO A 120 -13.90 -4.35 6.92
N ILE A 121 -13.43 -5.01 7.96
CA ILE A 121 -12.15 -5.75 8.00
C ILE A 121 -12.46 -7.24 8.27
N PRO A 122 -11.78 -8.21 7.64
CA PRO A 122 -12.01 -9.64 7.90
C PRO A 122 -11.88 -10.02 9.39
N ASP A 123 -12.91 -10.64 9.96
CA ASP A 123 -12.87 -11.15 11.35
C ASP A 123 -11.77 -12.22 11.49
N VAL A 124 -10.80 -12.02 12.39
CA VAL A 124 -9.72 -13.00 12.62
C VAL A 124 -10.16 -14.01 13.67
N PHE A 125 -10.39 -15.25 13.25
CA PHE A 125 -10.84 -16.34 14.12
C PHE A 125 -9.68 -16.99 14.88
N SER A 126 -8.55 -17.22 14.21
CA SER A 126 -7.34 -17.77 14.81
C SER A 126 -6.12 -17.42 13.98
N PHE A 127 -4.93 -17.47 14.57
CA PHE A 127 -3.67 -17.33 13.84
C PHE A 127 -2.56 -18.13 14.54
N SER A 128 -1.49 -18.43 13.80
CA SER A 128 -0.24 -18.96 14.34
C SER A 128 0.95 -18.23 13.73
N ASP A 129 1.86 -17.82 14.58
CA ASP A 129 3.08 -17.07 14.25
C ASP A 129 4.34 -17.95 14.25
N SER A 130 4.17 -19.26 14.09
CA SER A 130 5.26 -20.22 13.94
C SER A 130 4.79 -21.45 13.16
N CYS A 131 5.73 -22.24 12.65
CA CYS A 131 5.43 -23.53 12.02
C CYS A 131 5.20 -24.66 13.04
N ALA A 132 5.33 -24.38 14.35
CA ALA A 132 5.26 -25.37 15.42
C ALA A 132 3.81 -25.63 15.87
N ASN A 133 2.94 -25.95 14.91
CA ASN A 133 1.51 -26.24 15.13
C ASN A 133 1.06 -27.45 14.29
N GLU A 134 -0.22 -27.82 14.41
CA GLU A 134 -0.78 -29.01 13.76
C GLU A 134 -0.92 -28.93 12.23
N LEU A 135 -0.90 -27.71 11.67
CA LEU A 135 -0.92 -27.42 10.24
C LEU A 135 0.48 -27.27 9.64
N ASN A 136 1.51 -27.20 10.49
CA ASN A 136 2.93 -27.12 10.12
C ASN A 136 3.34 -25.85 9.33
N CYS A 137 2.55 -24.79 9.41
CA CYS A 137 2.81 -23.50 8.80
C CYS A 137 2.29 -22.35 9.69
N PRO A 138 2.85 -21.14 9.60
CA PRO A 138 2.23 -19.95 10.17
C PRO A 138 0.99 -19.57 9.33
N PHE A 139 -0.02 -18.97 9.94
CA PHE A 139 -1.25 -18.62 9.22
C PHE A 139 -2.09 -17.56 9.92
N ILE A 140 -3.02 -16.98 9.18
CA ILE A 140 -4.19 -16.27 9.68
C ILE A 140 -5.45 -16.96 9.14
N LEU A 141 -6.32 -17.40 10.04
CA LEU A 141 -7.63 -17.94 9.74
C LEU A 141 -8.68 -16.85 10.02
N MET A 142 -9.33 -16.37 8.97
CA MET A 142 -10.19 -15.19 9.03
C MET A 142 -11.46 -15.34 8.20
N LYS A 143 -12.37 -14.37 8.31
CA LYS A 143 -13.60 -14.32 7.51
C LYS A 143 -13.30 -14.12 6.04
N TYR A 144 -13.98 -14.88 5.19
CA TYR A 144 -14.02 -14.60 3.77
C TYR A 144 -15.02 -13.47 3.53
N ILE A 145 -14.61 -12.40 2.82
CA ILE A 145 -15.50 -11.30 2.48
C ILE A 145 -16.08 -11.53 1.08
N ASP A 146 -17.40 -11.53 1.01
CA ASP A 146 -18.14 -11.63 -0.24
C ASP A 146 -18.22 -10.28 -0.92
N GLY A 147 -17.24 -10.00 -1.78
CA GLY A 147 -17.20 -8.81 -2.61
C GLY A 147 -16.44 -9.07 -3.91
N LYS A 148 -16.55 -8.12 -4.84
CA LYS A 148 -15.77 -8.08 -6.07
C LYS A 148 -14.57 -7.13 -5.86
N PRO A 149 -13.39 -7.42 -6.42
CA PRO A 149 -12.30 -6.45 -6.46
C PRO A 149 -12.78 -5.12 -7.04
N LEU A 150 -12.40 -4.01 -6.41
CA LEU A 150 -12.79 -2.69 -6.89
C LEU A 150 -12.26 -2.46 -8.30
N TYR A 151 -11.10 -3.03 -8.67
CA TYR A 151 -10.55 -2.95 -10.02
C TYR A 151 -11.57 -3.36 -11.09
N ASP A 152 -12.20 -4.52 -10.92
CA ASP A 152 -13.18 -5.06 -11.85
C ASP A 152 -14.41 -4.15 -11.98
N ILE A 153 -14.83 -3.54 -10.88
CA ILE A 153 -15.99 -2.62 -10.84
C ILE A 153 -15.64 -1.23 -11.35
N TRP A 154 -14.41 -0.77 -11.12
CA TRP A 154 -13.91 0.54 -11.49
C TRP A 154 -13.66 0.64 -12.98
N PHE A 155 -13.14 -0.43 -13.59
CA PHE A 155 -12.83 -0.50 -15.01
C PHE A 155 -13.83 -1.36 -15.81
N ASP A 156 -15.01 -1.64 -15.26
CA ASP A 156 -16.10 -2.34 -15.94
C ASP A 156 -16.58 -1.57 -17.18
N LYS A 157 -16.02 -1.89 -18.35
CA LYS A 157 -16.37 -1.26 -19.63
C LYS A 157 -17.74 -1.71 -20.18
N THR A 158 -18.42 -2.66 -19.52
CA THR A 158 -19.74 -3.15 -19.97
C THR A 158 -20.89 -2.24 -19.55
N GLN A 159 -20.64 -1.32 -18.62
CA GLN A 159 -21.67 -0.46 -18.04
C GLN A 159 -21.70 0.92 -18.69
N PRO A 160 -22.86 1.59 -18.68
CA PRO A 160 -22.96 3.01 -19.01
C PRO A 160 -22.04 3.89 -18.15
N ASN A 161 -21.54 4.99 -18.71
CA ASN A 161 -20.60 5.89 -18.04
C ASN A 161 -21.16 6.48 -16.74
N ASP A 162 -22.46 6.82 -16.70
CA ASP A 162 -23.13 7.35 -15.52
C ASP A 162 -23.21 6.32 -14.39
N VAL A 163 -23.47 5.04 -14.73
CA VAL A 163 -23.45 3.93 -13.78
C VAL A 163 -22.04 3.72 -13.23
N THR A 164 -21.03 3.69 -14.11
CA THR A 164 -19.61 3.55 -13.72
C THR A 164 -19.18 4.67 -12.78
N GLU A 165 -19.50 5.92 -13.12
CA GLU A 165 -19.20 7.08 -12.28
C GLU A 165 -19.90 7.00 -10.91
N ALA A 166 -21.16 6.56 -10.85
CA ALA A 166 -21.87 6.36 -9.59
C ALA A 166 -21.19 5.28 -8.72
N ARG A 167 -20.80 4.15 -9.31
CA ARG A 167 -20.10 3.06 -8.60
C ARG A 167 -18.74 3.51 -8.06
N ARG A 168 -17.93 4.18 -8.88
CA ARG A 168 -16.63 4.75 -8.48
C ARG A 168 -16.80 5.74 -7.33
N THR A 169 -17.74 6.67 -7.47
CA THR A 169 -18.04 7.67 -6.43
C THR A 169 -18.49 7.04 -5.12
N LYS A 170 -19.39 6.04 -5.17
CA LYS A 170 -19.86 5.31 -3.98
C LYS A 170 -18.74 4.54 -3.29
N SER A 171 -17.85 3.93 -4.08
CA SER A 171 -16.68 3.20 -3.57
C SER A 171 -15.72 4.16 -2.85
N LEU A 172 -15.38 5.30 -3.47
CA LEU A 172 -14.55 6.33 -2.85
C LEU A 172 -15.15 6.88 -1.57
N GLN A 173 -16.48 7.07 -1.52
CA GLN A 173 -17.16 7.52 -0.31
C GLN A 173 -16.97 6.52 0.84
N GLY A 174 -17.12 5.21 0.56
CA GLY A 174 -16.91 4.15 1.55
C GLY A 174 -15.46 4.09 2.04
N VAL A 175 -14.49 4.16 1.11
CA VAL A 175 -13.06 4.15 1.44
C VAL A 175 -12.70 5.38 2.29
N ALA A 176 -13.15 6.58 1.89
CA ALA A 176 -12.91 7.80 2.66
C ALA A 176 -13.49 7.72 4.08
N ALA A 177 -14.71 7.20 4.23
CA ALA A 177 -15.35 7.01 5.53
C ALA A 177 -14.58 6.03 6.43
N ALA A 178 -14.01 4.96 5.84
CA ALA A 178 -13.19 4.01 6.55
C ALA A 178 -11.85 4.63 7.00
N MET A 179 -11.14 5.29 6.08
CA MET A 179 -9.82 5.85 6.34
C MET A 179 -9.85 6.98 7.38
N VAL A 180 -10.90 7.81 7.41
CA VAL A 180 -11.07 8.84 8.45
C VAL A 180 -11.19 8.25 9.85
N GLN A 181 -11.78 7.05 10.01
CA GLN A 181 -11.90 6.40 11.32
C GLN A 181 -10.54 6.01 11.92
N LEU A 182 -9.54 5.70 11.08
CA LEU A 182 -8.19 5.37 11.54
C LEU A 182 -7.49 6.53 12.25
N SER A 183 -7.94 7.78 12.06
CA SER A 183 -7.41 8.96 12.77
C SER A 183 -7.53 8.84 14.30
N GLN A 184 -8.47 8.03 14.78
CA GLN A 184 -8.69 7.75 16.20
C GLN A 184 -7.60 6.83 16.79
N VAL A 185 -6.86 6.13 15.94
CA VAL A 185 -5.78 5.21 16.31
C VAL A 185 -4.44 5.89 16.08
N SER A 186 -3.92 6.52 17.14
CA SER A 186 -2.68 7.30 17.07
C SER A 186 -1.68 6.94 18.17
N PHE A 187 -0.39 7.15 17.86
CA PHE A 187 0.75 6.72 18.66
C PHE A 187 1.86 7.78 18.74
N GLU A 188 2.66 7.70 19.80
CA GLU A 188 3.85 8.56 20.00
C GLU A 188 5.03 8.12 19.13
N GLN A 189 4.94 6.93 18.53
CA GLN A 189 5.99 6.33 17.72
C GLN A 189 5.43 5.74 16.43
N ALA A 190 6.22 5.79 15.36
CA ALA A 190 6.03 5.00 14.15
C ALA A 190 6.67 3.62 14.27
N GLY A 191 5.99 2.61 13.75
CA GLY A 191 6.45 1.23 13.72
C GLY A 191 5.34 0.20 13.84
N LEU A 192 5.75 -1.06 13.99
CA LEU A 192 4.85 -2.20 14.09
C LEU A 192 4.16 -2.23 15.47
N LEU A 193 2.87 -2.55 15.51
CA LEU A 193 2.15 -2.66 16.79
C LEU A 193 2.53 -3.99 17.47
N SER A 194 3.06 -3.90 18.69
CA SER A 194 3.40 -5.07 19.49
C SER A 194 2.29 -5.36 20.50
N PHE A 195 1.92 -6.63 20.63
CA PHE A 195 0.86 -7.10 21.51
C PHE A 195 1.39 -8.20 22.43
N SER A 196 0.93 -8.21 23.69
CA SER A 196 1.31 -9.21 24.69
C SER A 196 0.55 -10.53 24.56
N GLY A 197 -0.67 -10.51 23.99
CA GLY A 197 -1.59 -11.64 23.93
C GLY A 197 -1.48 -12.45 22.64
N LEU A 198 -1.57 -13.78 22.74
CA LEU A 198 -1.45 -14.68 21.59
C LEU A 198 -2.79 -15.10 20.98
N ASN A 199 -3.93 -15.06 21.67
CA ASN A 199 -5.24 -15.37 21.04
C ASN A 199 -6.49 -14.94 21.85
N ASP A 200 -6.42 -14.79 23.18
CA ASP A 200 -7.62 -14.72 24.04
C ASP A 200 -7.72 -13.50 24.99
N ASP A 201 -6.92 -12.45 24.78
CA ASP A 201 -7.00 -11.29 25.66
C ASP A 201 -8.31 -10.51 25.42
N ILE A 202 -9.12 -10.38 26.48
CA ILE A 202 -10.38 -9.62 26.50
C ILE A 202 -10.13 -8.16 26.07
N ASP A 203 -8.97 -7.61 26.47
CA ASP A 203 -8.54 -6.26 26.18
C ASP A 203 -7.31 -6.25 25.26
N ILE A 204 -7.56 -6.38 23.95
CA ILE A 204 -6.54 -6.27 22.92
C ILE A 204 -6.17 -4.79 22.82
N ASN A 205 -5.04 -4.42 23.41
CA ASN A 205 -4.39 -3.12 23.28
C ASN A 205 -2.92 -3.32 22.90
N PRO A 206 -2.38 -2.49 22.00
CA PRO A 206 -0.95 -2.51 21.72
C PRO A 206 -0.17 -2.11 22.98
N LEU A 207 0.82 -2.92 23.35
CA LEU A 207 1.66 -2.70 24.53
C LEU A 207 2.74 -1.65 24.23
N GLU A 208 3.37 -1.78 23.07
CA GLU A 208 4.45 -0.93 22.60
C GLU A 208 4.45 -0.85 21.06
N ILE A 209 5.21 0.10 20.53
CA ILE A 209 5.50 0.20 19.11
C ILE A 209 6.92 -0.36 18.89
N GLY A 210 7.00 -1.45 18.15
CA GLY A 210 8.25 -2.07 17.73
C GLY A 210 8.83 -1.43 16.47
N PRO A 211 9.99 -1.91 15.98
CA PRO A 211 10.53 -1.50 14.69
C PRO A 211 9.51 -1.69 13.58
N LEU A 212 9.52 -0.81 12.57
CA LEU A 212 8.76 -1.05 11.34
C LEU A 212 9.35 -2.25 10.61
N CYS A 213 8.51 -2.93 9.84
CA CYS A 213 8.87 -4.02 8.96
C CYS A 213 8.39 -3.65 7.55
N LEU A 214 9.30 -3.25 6.67
CA LEU A 214 8.98 -2.76 5.32
C LEU A 214 9.63 -3.65 4.27
N LEU A 215 8.91 -3.95 3.19
CA LEU A 215 9.48 -4.64 2.05
C LEU A 215 10.65 -3.83 1.47
N ASN A 216 11.82 -4.46 1.41
CA ASN A 216 13.06 -3.83 1.01
C ASN A 216 13.28 -4.00 -0.50
N ASN A 217 12.57 -3.18 -1.29
CA ASN A 217 12.63 -3.23 -2.75
C ASN A 217 14.07 -3.09 -3.29
N CYS A 218 14.91 -2.30 -2.61
CA CYS A 218 16.32 -2.17 -2.97
C CYS A 218 17.10 -3.49 -2.80
N ALA A 219 16.88 -4.21 -1.71
CA ALA A 219 17.53 -5.51 -1.49
C ALA A 219 16.95 -6.57 -2.44
N MET A 220 15.64 -6.56 -2.69
CA MET A 220 14.98 -7.45 -3.67
C MET A 220 15.60 -7.27 -5.07
N LEU A 221 15.68 -6.03 -5.56
CA LEU A 221 16.28 -5.71 -6.86
C LEU A 221 17.79 -6.04 -6.91
N GLY A 222 18.48 -5.89 -5.78
CA GLY A 222 19.88 -6.30 -5.66
C GLY A 222 20.06 -7.80 -5.82
N ARG A 223 19.15 -8.60 -5.24
CA ARG A 223 19.17 -10.06 -5.28
C ARG A 223 18.86 -10.61 -6.68
N MET A 224 18.00 -9.95 -7.46
CA MET A 224 17.72 -10.32 -8.86
C MET A 224 18.95 -10.29 -9.79
N LYS A 225 20.11 -9.81 -9.31
CA LYS A 225 21.38 -9.84 -10.06
C LYS A 225 22.16 -11.14 -9.89
N ASP A 226 21.81 -11.95 -8.90
CA ASP A 226 22.42 -13.26 -8.68
C ASP A 226 21.74 -14.29 -9.59
N ASP A 227 22.46 -15.31 -10.09
CA ASP A 227 21.89 -16.30 -11.02
C ASP A 227 20.98 -17.34 -10.34
N ASP A 228 20.99 -17.42 -9.00
CA ASP A 228 20.28 -18.41 -8.17
C ASP A 228 19.61 -17.70 -6.98
N TYR A 229 18.71 -16.75 -7.29
CA TYR A 229 17.95 -16.03 -6.27
C TYR A 229 16.63 -16.71 -5.95
N ASP A 230 16.25 -16.71 -4.67
CA ASP A 230 14.86 -16.93 -4.28
C ASP A 230 14.07 -15.61 -4.39
N GLU A 231 12.83 -15.68 -4.84
CA GLU A 231 11.93 -14.52 -4.97
C GLU A 231 11.21 -14.21 -3.65
N LEU A 232 11.74 -14.71 -2.52
CA LEU A 232 11.15 -14.51 -1.21
C LEU A 232 11.31 -13.05 -0.76
N PRO A 233 10.29 -12.48 -0.11
CA PRO A 233 10.32 -11.10 0.33
C PRO A 233 11.46 -10.86 1.34
N ILE A 234 12.17 -9.75 1.16
CA ILE A 234 13.19 -9.27 2.10
C ILE A 234 12.62 -8.08 2.83
N TYR A 235 12.62 -8.13 4.16
CA TYR A 235 12.15 -7.03 4.98
C TYR A 235 13.32 -6.24 5.59
N LEU A 236 13.12 -4.93 5.69
CA LEU A 236 13.96 -4.00 6.44
C LEU A 236 13.31 -3.75 7.81
N GLU A 237 14.08 -3.95 8.88
CA GLU A 237 13.72 -3.50 10.21
C GLU A 237 14.34 -2.12 10.50
N ALA A 238 13.51 -1.16 10.90
CA ALA A 238 13.98 0.18 11.26
C ALA A 238 13.13 0.82 12.37
N GLY A 239 13.73 1.65 13.21
CA GLY A 239 13.01 2.29 14.32
C GLY A 239 12.85 1.40 15.55
N PRO A 240 11.83 1.63 16.40
CA PRO A 240 10.71 2.56 16.23
C PRO A 240 11.14 4.04 16.19
N PHE A 241 10.33 4.88 15.56
CA PHE A 241 10.67 6.30 15.33
C PHE A 241 9.83 7.24 16.19
N ARG A 242 10.45 8.29 16.75
CA ARG A 242 9.74 9.36 17.48
C ARG A 242 9.63 10.65 16.67
N ASP A 243 10.59 10.89 15.78
CA ASP A 243 10.55 12.00 14.83
C ASP A 243 10.12 11.49 13.45
N PRO A 244 9.05 12.03 12.86
CA PRO A 244 8.66 11.75 11.48
C PRO A 244 9.79 11.88 10.45
N LYS A 245 10.77 12.77 10.67
CA LYS A 245 11.92 12.91 9.76
C LYS A 245 12.85 11.71 9.78
N ASP A 246 13.04 11.11 10.96
CA ASP A 246 13.86 9.90 11.09
C ASP A 246 13.19 8.73 10.33
N TYR A 247 11.86 8.66 10.35
CA TYR A 247 11.10 7.67 9.57
C TYR A 247 11.39 7.76 8.07
N PHE A 248 11.31 8.96 7.48
CA PHE A 248 11.55 9.14 6.05
C PHE A 248 13.01 8.88 5.65
N THR A 249 13.96 9.27 6.49
CA THR A 249 15.39 9.20 6.15
C THR A 249 16.00 7.82 6.39
N ALA A 250 15.44 7.01 7.28
CA ALA A 250 15.96 5.67 7.59
C ALA A 250 16.01 4.73 6.37
N VAL A 251 15.03 4.82 5.47
CA VAL A 251 15.00 4.02 4.23
C VAL A 251 16.17 4.40 3.30
N LEU A 252 16.49 5.69 3.22
CA LEU A 252 17.64 6.18 2.44
C LEU A 252 18.98 5.79 3.06
N ASP A 253 19.09 5.78 4.39
CA ASP A 253 20.31 5.35 5.09
C ASP A 253 20.69 3.90 4.76
N TYR A 254 19.70 3.06 4.44
CA TYR A 254 19.96 1.71 3.94
C TYR A 254 20.46 1.73 2.49
N ARG A 255 19.81 2.51 1.61
CA ARG A 255 20.17 2.60 0.18
C ARG A 255 21.53 3.21 -0.09
N GLU A 256 21.93 4.21 0.69
CA GLU A 256 23.22 4.90 0.52
C GLU A 256 24.44 4.03 0.88
N LYS A 257 24.25 2.84 1.44
CA LYS A 257 25.34 1.89 1.75
C LYS A 257 25.84 1.15 0.50
N GLY A 258 25.09 1.17 -0.61
CA GLY A 258 25.44 0.47 -1.85
C GLY A 258 26.27 1.32 -2.83
N PRO A 259 27.00 0.69 -3.78
CA PRO A 259 27.67 1.41 -4.85
C PRO A 259 26.62 2.07 -5.76
N THR A 260 26.76 3.37 -6.00
CA THR A 260 25.86 4.15 -6.87
C THR A 260 26.67 5.02 -7.81
N SER A 261 26.11 5.34 -8.97
CA SER A 261 26.71 6.33 -9.88
C SER A 261 26.69 7.72 -9.24
N ASP A 262 27.58 8.62 -9.66
CA ASP A 262 27.60 10.00 -9.14
C ASP A 262 26.25 10.70 -9.34
N PHE A 263 25.63 10.50 -10.51
CA PHE A 263 24.30 11.05 -10.79
C PHE A 263 23.23 10.50 -9.84
N THR A 264 23.17 9.18 -9.63
CA THR A 264 22.23 8.55 -8.70
C THR A 264 22.45 9.03 -7.28
N ARG A 265 23.71 9.19 -6.84
CA ARG A 265 24.05 9.76 -5.53
C ARG A 265 23.51 11.18 -5.40
N GLY A 266 23.65 12.00 -6.44
CA GLY A 266 23.05 13.34 -6.52
C GLY A 266 21.52 13.32 -6.34
N GLN A 267 20.84 12.41 -7.03
CA GLN A 267 19.39 12.20 -6.90
C GLN A 267 18.98 11.76 -5.48
N LEU A 268 19.74 10.88 -4.83
CA LEU A 268 19.46 10.46 -3.45
C LEU A 268 19.64 11.61 -2.45
N ILE A 269 20.65 12.47 -2.63
CA ILE A 269 20.83 13.68 -1.81
C ILE A 269 19.65 14.64 -2.03
N LEU A 270 19.23 14.85 -3.28
CA LEU A 270 18.05 15.68 -3.59
C LEU A 270 16.80 15.13 -2.91
N LEU A 271 16.56 13.83 -3.03
CA LEU A 271 15.43 13.15 -2.41
C LEU A 271 15.45 13.28 -0.88
N ARG A 272 16.62 13.09 -0.25
CA ARG A 272 16.82 13.30 1.19
C ARG A 272 16.47 14.72 1.62
N MET A 273 16.85 15.73 0.83
CA MET A 273 16.51 17.12 1.10
C MET A 273 14.99 17.35 1.05
N LEU A 274 14.32 16.86 0.00
CA LEU A 274 12.86 17.00 -0.16
C LEU A 274 12.09 16.31 0.98
N LEU A 275 12.46 15.06 1.33
CA LEU A 275 11.88 14.33 2.46
C LEU A 275 12.09 15.07 3.79
N GLY A 276 13.29 15.62 4.00
CA GLY A 276 13.61 16.41 5.21
C GLY A 276 12.83 17.72 5.32
N TRP A 277 12.18 18.17 4.25
CA TRP A 277 11.33 19.36 4.20
C TRP A 277 9.83 19.05 4.23
N ILE A 278 9.43 17.77 4.24
CA ILE A 278 8.02 17.40 4.39
C ILE A 278 7.50 17.96 5.73
N PRO A 279 6.45 18.80 5.71
CA PRO A 279 5.87 19.32 6.93
C PRO A 279 4.92 18.28 7.54
N GLU A 280 4.97 18.16 8.86
CA GLU A 280 3.95 17.44 9.61
C GLU A 280 2.88 18.42 10.12
N PRO A 281 1.60 17.99 10.20
CA PRO A 281 0.54 18.85 10.67
C PRO A 281 0.74 19.25 12.13
N GLU A 282 0.41 20.50 12.47
CA GLU A 282 0.37 20.94 13.87
C GLU A 282 -0.64 20.09 14.64
N LEU A 283 -0.15 19.40 15.67
CA LEU A 283 -0.98 18.51 16.47
C LEU A 283 -1.86 19.34 17.41
N ARG A 284 -3.15 19.01 17.45
CA ARG A 284 -4.06 19.51 18.48
C ARG A 284 -3.75 18.84 19.81
N ASP A 285 -4.23 19.43 20.89
CA ASP A 285 -4.19 18.80 22.22
C ASP A 285 -4.76 17.38 22.17
N GLY A 286 -3.91 16.40 22.52
CA GLY A 286 -4.27 14.97 22.54
C GLY A 286 -4.05 14.21 21.22
N CYS A 287 -3.73 14.88 20.11
CA CYS A 287 -3.33 14.21 18.88
C CYS A 287 -1.85 13.81 18.96
N LYS A 288 -1.54 12.56 18.58
CA LYS A 288 -0.17 12.06 18.54
C LYS A 288 0.42 12.16 17.12
N PRO A 289 1.76 12.24 16.98
CA PRO A 289 2.44 12.47 15.69
C PRO A 289 2.26 11.36 14.67
N PHE A 290 1.96 10.13 15.11
CA PHE A 290 1.81 8.99 14.22
C PHE A 290 0.39 8.44 14.26
N VAL A 291 -0.08 7.95 13.12
CA VAL A 291 -1.41 7.35 12.93
C VAL A 291 -1.26 5.99 12.28
N LEU A 292 -2.21 5.10 12.55
CA LEU A 292 -2.26 3.83 11.83
C LEU A 292 -2.65 4.09 10.37
N ALA A 293 -1.96 3.44 9.43
CA ALA A 293 -2.29 3.51 8.01
C ALA A 293 -2.41 2.12 7.42
N HIS A 294 -3.26 1.99 6.40
CA HIS A 294 -3.26 0.80 5.57
C HIS A 294 -1.95 0.75 4.77
N PRO A 295 -1.20 -0.38 4.82
CA PRO A 295 0.13 -0.49 4.23
C PRO A 295 0.09 -0.37 2.70
N ASP A 296 -0.90 -0.99 2.07
CA ASP A 296 -1.09 -0.96 0.60
C ASP A 296 -2.53 -0.59 0.25
N LEU A 297 -2.90 0.68 0.35
CA LEU A 297 -4.26 1.17 0.03
C LEU A 297 -4.48 1.27 -1.50
N ASP A 298 -4.32 0.15 -2.19
CA ASP A 298 -4.53 0.02 -3.63
C ASP A 298 -5.90 -0.60 -3.95
N ILE A 299 -6.32 -0.47 -5.21
CA ILE A 299 -7.63 -0.83 -5.73
C ILE A 299 -7.91 -2.34 -5.62
N GLN A 300 -6.85 -3.16 -5.64
CA GLN A 300 -6.94 -4.61 -5.44
C GLN A 300 -7.33 -5.00 -4.01
N ASN A 301 -7.01 -4.16 -3.02
CA ASN A 301 -7.25 -4.41 -1.60
C ASN A 301 -8.61 -3.88 -1.11
N VAL A 302 -9.44 -3.40 -2.05
CA VAL A 302 -10.79 -2.89 -1.77
C VAL A 302 -11.81 -3.83 -2.41
N LEU A 303 -12.67 -4.43 -1.59
CA LEU A 303 -13.77 -5.27 -2.03
C LEU A 303 -15.09 -4.50 -1.96
N VAL A 304 -15.88 -4.56 -3.03
CA VAL A 304 -17.16 -3.85 -3.16
C VAL A 304 -18.28 -4.77 -3.64
N ALA A 305 -19.53 -4.38 -3.40
CA ALA A 305 -20.69 -4.95 -4.05
C ALA A 305 -20.80 -4.43 -5.51
N GLU A 306 -21.69 -5.01 -6.30
CA GLU A 306 -21.88 -4.63 -7.71
C GLU A 306 -22.24 -3.15 -7.92
N ASP A 307 -22.83 -2.51 -6.91
CA ASP A 307 -23.22 -1.11 -6.95
C ASP A 307 -22.12 -0.15 -6.44
N GLY A 308 -20.93 -0.67 -6.10
CA GLY A 308 -19.82 0.11 -5.53
C GLY A 308 -19.89 0.31 -4.02
N THR A 309 -20.80 -0.37 -3.31
CA THR A 309 -20.82 -0.33 -1.82
C THR A 309 -19.62 -1.07 -1.25
N LEU A 310 -18.83 -0.43 -0.40
CA LEU A 310 -17.70 -1.06 0.29
C LEU A 310 -18.14 -2.28 1.12
N GLN A 311 -17.54 -3.44 0.85
CA GLN A 311 -17.75 -4.71 1.56
C GLN A 311 -16.56 -5.12 2.41
N GLY A 312 -15.35 -4.71 2.06
CA GLY A 312 -14.13 -5.08 2.77
C GLY A 312 -12.91 -4.26 2.36
N ILE A 313 -12.03 -4.02 3.33
CA ILE A 313 -10.63 -3.61 3.09
C ILE A 313 -9.76 -4.74 3.62
N ILE A 314 -8.99 -5.34 2.71
CA ILE A 314 -8.21 -6.56 2.95
C ILE A 314 -6.72 -6.29 2.84
N ASP A 315 -5.93 -7.31 3.19
CA ASP A 315 -4.47 -7.31 3.16
C ASP A 315 -3.82 -6.23 4.05
N TRP A 316 -3.89 -6.48 5.36
CA TRP A 316 -3.29 -5.63 6.38
C TRP A 316 -1.85 -6.04 6.71
N ASP A 317 -1.20 -6.85 5.86
CA ASP A 317 0.20 -7.23 6.04
C ASP A 317 1.12 -6.00 5.97
N GLY A 318 1.98 -5.83 6.96
CA GLY A 318 2.80 -4.63 7.13
C GLY A 318 2.08 -3.43 7.77
N VAL A 319 0.85 -3.59 8.26
CA VAL A 319 0.14 -2.50 8.97
C VAL A 319 0.97 -1.94 10.13
N CYS A 320 1.15 -0.62 10.13
CA CYS A 320 1.99 0.07 11.09
C CYS A 320 1.48 1.49 11.36
N SER A 321 2.02 2.09 12.43
CA SER A 321 1.87 3.53 12.64
C SER A 321 2.92 4.29 11.83
N VAL A 322 2.50 5.34 11.13
CA VAL A 322 3.32 6.13 10.19
C VAL A 322 3.12 7.63 10.42
N PRO A 323 4.01 8.49 9.91
CA PRO A 323 3.81 9.94 9.91
C PRO A 323 2.46 10.34 9.30
N ARG A 324 1.85 11.42 9.80
CA ARG A 324 0.52 11.84 9.34
C ARG A 324 0.53 12.26 7.87
N SER A 325 1.65 12.78 7.37
CA SER A 325 1.80 13.21 5.97
C SER A 325 1.66 12.08 4.94
N ILE A 326 1.82 10.81 5.35
CA ILE A 326 1.58 9.59 4.56
C ILE A 326 0.61 8.62 5.27
N GLY A 327 -0.19 9.15 6.19
CA GLY A 327 -1.01 8.37 7.12
C GLY A 327 -2.36 7.96 6.54
N ASN A 328 -3.36 7.87 7.43
CA ASN A 328 -4.71 7.46 7.06
C ASN A 328 -5.44 8.45 6.13
N GLU A 329 -5.14 9.74 6.23
CA GLU A 329 -5.79 10.80 5.43
C GLU A 329 -5.03 11.07 4.12
N ARG A 330 -4.57 10.01 3.44
CA ARG A 330 -3.91 10.08 2.14
C ARG A 330 -4.84 9.69 1.00
N PHE A 331 -4.43 9.99 -0.23
CA PHE A 331 -5.08 9.40 -1.40
C PHE A 331 -4.84 7.89 -1.45
N PRO A 332 -5.83 7.08 -1.84
CA PRO A 332 -5.58 5.72 -2.26
C PRO A 332 -4.60 5.69 -3.44
N SER A 333 -3.70 4.70 -3.47
CA SER A 333 -2.54 4.71 -4.38
C SER A 333 -2.95 4.73 -5.85
N TRP A 334 -4.04 4.05 -6.23
CA TRP A 334 -4.55 4.05 -7.61
C TRP A 334 -4.98 5.45 -8.11
N LEU A 335 -5.28 6.39 -7.20
CA LEU A 335 -5.58 7.78 -7.56
C LEU A 335 -4.33 8.64 -7.78
N THR A 336 -3.15 8.11 -7.49
CA THR A 336 -1.86 8.84 -7.48
C THR A 336 -0.86 8.34 -8.51
N ARG A 337 -1.26 7.34 -9.33
CA ARG A 337 -0.35 6.65 -10.25
C ARG A 337 0.29 7.60 -11.25
N ASP A 338 -0.40 8.66 -11.68
CA ASP A 338 0.13 9.70 -12.58
C ASP A 338 1.36 10.47 -12.04
N TRP A 339 1.71 10.28 -10.77
CA TRP A 339 2.90 10.84 -10.14
C TRP A 339 4.08 9.87 -10.02
N ASP A 340 3.88 8.61 -10.41
CA ASP A 340 4.94 7.61 -10.60
C ASP A 340 5.03 7.17 -12.07
N PRO A 341 5.78 7.93 -12.91
CA PRO A 341 5.91 7.62 -14.32
C PRO A 341 6.52 6.25 -14.63
N SER A 342 7.22 5.62 -13.67
CA SER A 342 7.79 4.29 -13.85
C SER A 342 6.72 3.21 -13.83
N MET A 343 5.60 3.45 -13.13
CA MET A 343 4.51 2.48 -12.94
C MET A 343 3.24 2.84 -13.72
N TYR A 344 3.09 4.10 -14.13
CA TYR A 344 1.89 4.60 -14.80
C TYR A 344 1.86 4.30 -16.30
N GLY A 345 0.93 3.43 -16.70
CA GLY A 345 0.84 2.92 -18.08
C GLY A 345 -0.25 3.52 -18.95
N TRP A 346 -0.92 4.59 -18.53
CA TRP A 346 -2.06 5.15 -19.27
C TRP A 346 -1.68 5.60 -20.69
N ASN A 347 -2.59 5.34 -21.64
CA ASN A 347 -2.51 5.87 -22.99
C ASN A 347 -3.92 6.17 -23.56
N GLU A 348 -3.99 6.96 -24.62
CA GLU A 348 -5.26 7.36 -25.24
C GLU A 348 -6.09 6.19 -25.81
N GLU A 349 -5.46 5.06 -26.11
CA GLU A 349 -6.16 3.89 -26.67
C GLU A 349 -7.05 3.23 -25.61
N MET A 350 -6.63 3.27 -24.34
CA MET A 350 -7.43 2.77 -23.22
C MET A 350 -8.78 3.52 -23.09
N GLU A 351 -8.81 4.83 -23.35
CA GLU A 351 -10.05 5.62 -23.36
C GLU A 351 -11.01 5.19 -24.48
N ARG A 352 -10.47 4.58 -25.54
CA ARG A 352 -11.24 4.02 -26.66
C ARG A 352 -11.66 2.57 -26.43
N GLY A 353 -11.34 2.01 -25.26
CA GLY A 353 -11.65 0.63 -24.90
C GLY A 353 -10.71 -0.41 -25.50
N VAL A 354 -9.52 0.01 -25.97
CA VAL A 354 -8.47 -0.93 -26.38
C VAL A 354 -7.83 -1.52 -25.13
N GLU A 355 -7.85 -2.84 -25.03
CA GLU A 355 -7.26 -3.57 -23.91
C GLU A 355 -5.76 -3.34 -23.84
N PRO A 356 -5.22 -2.89 -22.69
CA PRO A 356 -3.80 -2.66 -22.54
C PRO A 356 -3.03 -3.97 -22.34
N LEU A 357 -1.71 -3.93 -22.59
CA LEU A 357 -0.81 -5.05 -22.26
C LEU A 357 -0.63 -5.26 -20.75
N GLY A 358 -1.01 -4.28 -19.93
CA GLY A 358 -0.94 -4.33 -18.47
C GLY A 358 -2.30 -4.09 -17.83
N VAL A 359 -2.32 -3.31 -16.77
CA VAL A 359 -3.57 -2.93 -16.10
C VAL A 359 -4.25 -1.74 -16.78
N TRP A 360 -5.56 -1.64 -16.62
CA TRP A 360 -6.31 -0.45 -16.95
C TRP A 360 -5.91 0.71 -16.04
N GLU A 361 -5.77 1.88 -16.65
CA GLU A 361 -5.41 3.13 -15.97
C GLU A 361 -6.43 4.22 -16.32
N ASP A 362 -6.64 5.16 -15.40
CA ASP A 362 -7.41 6.37 -15.67
C ASP A 362 -6.47 7.49 -16.15
N SER A 363 -6.94 8.36 -17.05
CA SER A 363 -6.22 9.55 -17.51
C SER A 363 -5.87 10.52 -16.36
N PRO A 364 -4.85 11.38 -16.50
CA PRO A 364 -4.50 12.37 -15.47
C PRO A 364 -5.68 13.31 -15.11
N GLU A 365 -6.51 13.68 -16.08
CA GLU A 365 -7.72 14.47 -15.85
C GLU A 365 -8.77 13.72 -15.02
N THR A 366 -8.95 12.42 -15.30
CA THR A 366 -9.86 11.55 -14.58
C THR A 366 -9.37 11.31 -13.15
N LEU A 367 -8.07 11.09 -12.96
CA LEU A 367 -7.44 10.98 -11.65
C LEU A 367 -7.62 12.27 -10.84
N ARG A 368 -7.39 13.45 -11.44
CA ARG A 368 -7.63 14.75 -10.78
C ARG A 368 -9.09 14.94 -10.35
N LYS A 369 -10.05 14.53 -11.20
CA LYS A 369 -11.48 14.54 -10.87
C LYS A 369 -11.76 13.68 -9.63
N TYR A 370 -11.30 12.43 -9.62
CA TYR A 370 -11.56 11.51 -8.51
C TYR A 370 -10.79 11.87 -7.23
N ARG A 371 -9.58 12.43 -7.33
CA ARG A 371 -8.88 13.02 -6.18
C ARG A 371 -9.67 14.18 -5.58
N SER A 372 -10.31 15.03 -6.41
CA SER A 372 -11.18 16.10 -5.93
C SER A 372 -12.42 15.57 -5.21
N ILE A 373 -13.08 14.54 -5.78
CA ILE A 373 -14.23 13.87 -5.16
C ILE A 373 -13.85 13.24 -3.83
N TYR A 374 -12.77 12.45 -3.79
CA TYR A 374 -12.28 11.79 -2.59
C TYR A 374 -11.93 12.81 -1.49
N THR A 375 -11.24 13.90 -1.86
CA THR A 375 -10.91 14.98 -0.94
C THR A 375 -12.17 15.57 -0.30
N GLY A 376 -13.23 15.81 -1.09
CA GLY A 376 -14.51 16.29 -0.58
C GLY A 376 -15.16 15.31 0.41
N PHE A 377 -15.09 14.00 0.15
CA PHE A 377 -15.59 13.00 1.08
C PHE A 377 -14.80 12.97 2.39
N VAL A 378 -13.47 12.89 2.34
CA VAL A 378 -12.63 12.88 3.54
C VAL A 378 -12.87 14.14 4.37
N GLN A 379 -12.95 15.33 3.74
CA GLN A 379 -13.31 16.57 4.42
C GLN A 379 -14.68 16.48 5.10
N SER A 380 -15.72 16.04 4.38
CA SER A 380 -17.07 15.95 4.97
C SER A 380 -17.15 15.00 6.17
N PHE A 381 -16.38 13.91 6.17
CA PHE A 381 -16.31 13.00 7.30
C PHE A 381 -15.46 13.57 8.44
N ALA A 382 -14.36 14.26 8.13
CA ALA A 382 -13.45 14.84 9.11
C ALA A 382 -13.92 16.17 9.72
N ASP A 383 -14.74 16.96 9.02
CA ASP A 383 -15.30 18.24 9.48
C ASP A 383 -16.25 18.07 10.67
N SER A 384 -16.81 16.86 10.85
CA SER A 384 -17.46 16.41 12.09
C SER A 384 -16.55 16.57 13.33
N ASN A 385 -15.23 16.62 13.13
CA ASN A 385 -14.17 16.79 14.13
C ASN A 385 -13.39 18.12 13.98
N GLY A 386 -13.80 19.00 13.04
CA GLY A 386 -13.34 20.39 12.90
C GLY A 386 -11.90 20.61 12.44
N ASN A 387 -11.32 19.79 11.55
CA ASN A 387 -9.89 19.86 11.16
C ASN A 387 -9.69 20.32 9.70
N PRO A 388 -8.74 21.24 9.39
CA PRO A 388 -8.43 21.57 7.99
C PRO A 388 -7.61 20.44 7.34
N VAL A 389 -8.29 19.35 6.96
CA VAL A 389 -7.70 18.12 6.41
C VAL A 389 -7.20 18.28 4.97
N PHE A 390 -7.64 19.32 4.26
CA PHE A 390 -7.32 19.54 2.84
C PHE A 390 -5.82 19.48 2.53
N GLY A 391 -5.01 20.22 3.29
CA GLY A 391 -3.58 20.33 3.03
C GLY A 391 -2.86 18.99 3.20
N LEU A 392 -3.31 18.17 4.16
CA LEU A 392 -2.72 16.87 4.45
C LEU A 392 -3.00 15.87 3.32
N ILE A 393 -4.27 15.70 2.93
CA ILE A 393 -4.63 14.79 1.83
C ILE A 393 -3.99 15.25 0.54
N ARG A 394 -4.11 16.54 0.20
CA ARG A 394 -3.55 17.08 -1.04
C ARG A 394 -2.06 16.78 -1.14
N ASN A 395 -1.33 17.05 -0.06
CA ASN A 395 0.12 16.91 -0.05
C ASN A 395 0.58 15.45 0.07
N SER A 396 -0.30 14.53 0.51
CA SER A 396 0.00 13.09 0.52
C SER A 396 0.40 12.57 -0.86
N LEU A 397 -0.15 13.13 -1.95
CA LEU A 397 0.26 12.83 -3.32
C LEU A 397 1.77 12.98 -3.53
N ILE A 398 2.34 14.08 -3.04
CA ILE A 398 3.77 14.38 -3.19
C ILE A 398 4.58 13.58 -2.16
N CYS A 399 4.12 13.54 -0.90
CA CYS A 399 4.84 12.92 0.21
C CYS A 399 4.96 11.41 0.03
N GLU A 400 3.88 10.74 -0.38
CA GLU A 400 3.85 9.31 -0.64
C GLU A 400 4.72 8.94 -1.84
N ASN A 401 4.63 9.68 -2.96
CA ASN A 401 5.50 9.44 -4.11
C ASN A 401 6.97 9.65 -3.77
N LEU A 402 7.33 10.68 -2.98
CA LEU A 402 8.72 10.81 -2.50
C LEU A 402 9.14 9.65 -1.60
N PHE A 403 8.24 9.09 -0.79
CA PHE A 403 8.54 7.91 0.01
C PHE A 403 8.68 6.65 -0.84
N ILE A 404 7.85 6.47 -1.87
CA ILE A 404 8.00 5.41 -2.89
C ILE A 404 9.37 5.54 -3.56
N ALA A 405 9.73 6.74 -4.02
CA ALA A 405 11.05 7.01 -4.59
C ALA A 405 12.19 6.70 -3.61
N ALA A 406 11.97 6.84 -2.30
CA ALA A 406 12.95 6.52 -1.28
C ALA A 406 13.12 5.02 -1.12
N ASN A 407 12.04 4.24 -1.11
CA ASN A 407 12.08 2.80 -0.93
C ASN A 407 12.42 2.03 -2.21
N ASP A 408 11.96 2.52 -3.37
CA ASP A 408 12.03 1.85 -4.65
C ASP A 408 13.03 2.52 -5.62
N PRO A 409 14.14 1.83 -5.96
CA PRO A 409 15.09 2.32 -6.96
C PRO A 409 14.52 2.53 -8.36
N VAL A 410 13.52 1.74 -8.78
CA VAL A 410 12.93 1.80 -10.12
C VAL A 410 12.11 3.08 -10.30
N CYS A 411 11.42 3.53 -9.25
CA CYS A 411 10.59 4.73 -9.26
C CYS A 411 11.39 6.02 -9.01
N THR A 412 12.58 5.91 -8.40
CA THR A 412 13.36 7.06 -7.89
C THR A 412 13.51 8.18 -8.93
N SER A 413 13.99 7.86 -10.14
CA SER A 413 14.29 8.89 -11.14
C SER A 413 13.03 9.49 -11.75
N GLY A 414 12.01 8.68 -12.05
CA GLY A 414 10.76 9.14 -12.65
C GLY A 414 10.00 10.10 -11.73
N ILE A 415 9.87 9.72 -10.46
CA ILE A 415 9.20 10.54 -9.44
C ILE A 415 9.96 11.85 -9.20
N LEU A 416 11.30 11.79 -9.04
CA LEU A 416 12.08 13.01 -8.85
C LEU A 416 11.98 13.96 -10.04
N GLN A 417 11.98 13.45 -11.28
CA GLN A 417 11.77 14.27 -12.47
C GLN A 417 10.39 14.93 -12.46
N LYS A 418 9.34 14.18 -12.12
CA LYS A 418 7.98 14.71 -12.01
C LYS A 418 7.88 15.81 -10.95
N VAL A 419 8.31 15.54 -9.72
CA VAL A 419 8.27 16.51 -8.60
C VAL A 419 9.13 17.74 -8.91
N PHE A 420 10.33 17.55 -9.45
CA PHE A 420 11.22 18.67 -9.78
C PHE A 420 10.66 19.53 -10.92
N GLY A 421 10.02 18.92 -11.92
CA GLY A 421 9.34 19.66 -12.99
C GLY A 421 8.29 20.63 -12.44
N GLU A 422 7.43 20.16 -11.54
CA GLU A 422 6.42 21.00 -10.88
C GLU A 422 7.05 22.12 -10.03
N ILE A 423 8.14 21.82 -9.32
CA ILE A 423 8.94 22.82 -8.58
C ILE A 423 9.47 23.88 -9.55
N GLN A 424 10.04 23.46 -10.68
CA GLN A 424 10.64 24.35 -11.68
C GLN A 424 9.59 25.29 -12.29
N ASP A 425 8.41 24.78 -12.63
CA ASP A 425 7.32 25.58 -13.19
C ASP A 425 6.78 26.60 -12.19
N LEU A 426 6.63 26.22 -10.92
CA LEU A 426 6.21 27.13 -9.85
C LEU A 426 7.24 28.22 -9.57
N VAL A 427 8.53 27.88 -9.54
CA VAL A 427 9.61 28.86 -9.36
C VAL A 427 9.66 29.83 -10.53
N ARG A 428 9.56 29.35 -11.76
CA ARG A 428 9.51 30.22 -12.96
C ARG A 428 8.34 31.20 -12.89
N ALA A 429 7.15 30.71 -12.53
CA ALA A 429 5.97 31.57 -12.39
C ALA A 429 6.17 32.64 -11.31
N ASP A 430 6.69 32.26 -10.13
CA ASP A 430 6.93 33.20 -9.01
C ASP A 430 8.00 34.25 -9.34
N VAL A 431 9.12 33.86 -9.95
CA VAL A 431 10.20 34.77 -10.37
C VAL A 431 9.69 35.75 -11.43
N LEU A 432 8.97 35.28 -12.45
CA LEU A 432 8.37 36.14 -13.49
C LEU A 432 7.37 37.14 -12.90
N HIS A 433 6.57 36.73 -11.90
CA HIS A 433 5.62 37.62 -11.23
C HIS A 433 6.29 38.64 -10.31
N SER A 434 7.45 38.30 -9.72
CA SER A 434 8.17 39.17 -8.79
C SER A 434 9.08 40.21 -9.47
N ALA A 435 9.25 40.13 -10.80
CA ALA A 435 10.17 40.98 -11.58
C ALA A 435 11.60 41.02 -10.98
N SER A 436 12.07 39.89 -10.44
CA SER A 436 13.41 39.79 -9.88
C SER A 436 14.45 39.67 -10.98
N SER A 437 15.69 40.09 -10.70
CA SER A 437 16.83 39.94 -11.61
C SER A 437 17.34 38.50 -11.73
N ASP A 438 16.60 37.51 -11.20
CA ASP A 438 17.03 36.11 -11.14
C ASP A 438 16.71 35.31 -12.42
N GLU A 439 16.23 35.95 -13.48
CA GLU A 439 15.90 35.29 -14.76
C GLU A 439 17.10 34.58 -15.40
N GLU A 440 18.33 35.13 -15.27
CA GLU A 440 19.54 34.57 -15.89
C GLU A 440 19.96 33.21 -15.29
N GLY A 441 19.49 32.83 -14.09
CA GLY A 441 19.84 31.58 -13.42
C GLY A 441 18.88 30.41 -13.65
N LEU A 442 17.71 30.65 -14.28
CA LEU A 442 16.63 29.67 -14.40
C LEU A 442 16.84 28.61 -15.49
N GLU A 443 17.70 28.90 -16.48
CA GLU A 443 18.02 27.93 -17.54
C GLU A 443 18.84 26.75 -16.99
N GLU A 444 19.74 27.02 -16.04
CA GLU A 444 20.57 26.01 -15.36
C GLU A 444 19.86 25.36 -14.16
N PHE A 445 18.66 25.84 -13.78
CA PHE A 445 17.86 25.28 -12.69
C PHE A 445 17.04 24.06 -13.17
N ASP A 446 17.74 23.00 -13.57
CA ASP A 446 17.14 21.72 -13.98
C ASP A 446 17.65 20.55 -13.12
N ILE A 447 16.90 19.46 -13.10
CA ILE A 447 17.21 18.30 -12.25
C ILE A 447 18.59 17.70 -12.54
N TYR A 448 19.08 17.76 -13.78
CA TYR A 448 20.36 17.17 -14.15
C TYR A 448 21.51 17.97 -13.53
N ASN A 449 21.51 19.28 -13.73
CA ASN A 449 22.50 20.18 -13.15
C ASN A 449 22.47 20.15 -11.62
N ILE A 450 21.28 20.15 -11.02
CA ILE A 450 21.13 20.06 -9.56
C ILE A 450 21.66 18.74 -9.01
N SER A 451 21.34 17.61 -9.67
CA SER A 451 21.82 16.29 -9.23
C SER A 451 23.36 16.20 -9.29
N TRP A 452 23.98 16.67 -10.38
CA TRP A 452 25.44 16.71 -10.47
C TRP A 452 26.06 17.62 -9.42
N ALA A 453 25.55 18.84 -9.26
CA ALA A 453 26.06 19.78 -8.27
C ALA A 453 25.94 19.21 -6.84
N LEU A 454 24.87 18.49 -6.52
CA LEU A 454 24.72 17.79 -5.23
C LEU A 454 25.72 16.65 -5.05
N SER A 455 25.93 15.83 -6.08
CA SER A 455 26.89 14.71 -6.03
C SER A 455 28.34 15.18 -5.76
N GLU A 456 28.67 16.37 -6.24
CA GLU A 456 30.00 16.99 -6.09
C GLU A 456 30.09 17.92 -4.87
N ASN A 457 29.02 18.05 -4.08
CA ASN A 457 28.89 18.97 -2.96
C ASN A 457 29.18 20.44 -3.35
N ARG A 458 28.67 20.85 -4.52
CA ARG A 458 28.85 22.17 -5.14
C ARG A 458 27.54 22.92 -5.41
N LEU A 459 26.41 22.47 -4.85
CA LEU A 459 25.14 23.17 -5.01
C LEU A 459 25.24 24.59 -4.43
N SER A 460 24.94 25.59 -5.27
CA SER A 460 24.98 27.00 -4.86
C SER A 460 23.89 27.32 -3.82
N GLU A 461 24.17 28.28 -2.93
CA GLU A 461 23.16 28.75 -1.96
C GLU A 461 21.91 29.29 -2.67
N HIS A 462 22.09 29.90 -3.84
CA HIS A 462 21.01 30.39 -4.69
C HIS A 462 20.08 29.24 -5.13
N TYR A 463 20.62 28.18 -5.73
CA TYR A 463 19.80 27.03 -6.15
C TYR A 463 19.19 26.28 -4.98
N SER A 464 19.88 26.19 -3.84
CA SER A 464 19.28 25.62 -2.63
C SER A 464 18.07 26.41 -2.14
N LYS A 465 18.09 27.75 -2.24
CA LYS A 465 16.95 28.61 -1.89
C LYS A 465 15.79 28.46 -2.87
N LEU A 466 16.07 28.43 -4.19
CA LEU A 466 15.05 28.20 -5.21
C LEU A 466 14.36 26.84 -5.05
N LEU A 467 15.14 25.79 -4.82
CA LEU A 467 14.62 24.44 -4.60
C LEU A 467 13.68 24.39 -3.37
N LYS A 468 14.11 24.99 -2.25
CA LYS A 468 13.29 25.05 -1.04
C LYS A 468 12.04 25.92 -1.22
N LEU A 469 12.14 27.05 -1.93
CA LEU A 469 11.02 27.91 -2.25
C LEU A 469 9.99 27.17 -3.11
N GLY A 470 10.42 26.56 -4.21
CA GLY A 470 9.53 25.86 -5.12
C GLY A 470 8.86 24.65 -4.48
N PHE A 471 9.58 23.88 -3.64
CA PHE A 471 8.95 22.79 -2.88
C PHE A 471 7.89 23.32 -1.89
N HIS A 472 8.16 24.45 -1.23
CA HIS A 472 7.18 25.08 -0.34
C HIS A 472 5.96 25.63 -1.09
N LEU A 473 6.15 26.21 -2.28
CA LEU A 473 5.06 26.65 -3.16
C LEU A 473 4.22 25.45 -3.59
N LEU A 474 4.87 24.34 -3.97
CA LEU A 474 4.22 23.10 -4.39
C LEU A 474 3.30 22.55 -3.28
N LEU A 475 3.78 22.53 -2.03
CA LEU A 475 3.00 22.07 -0.87
C LEU A 475 1.92 23.07 -0.41
N LYS A 476 1.97 24.33 -0.85
CA LYS A 476 0.98 25.38 -0.53
C LYS A 476 -0.10 25.58 -1.59
N GLY A 477 -0.07 24.80 -2.67
CA GLY A 477 -1.07 24.91 -3.71
C GLY A 477 -2.50 24.73 -3.17
N LYS A 478 -3.45 25.46 -3.76
CA LYS A 478 -4.85 25.50 -3.32
C LYS A 478 -5.75 24.54 -4.09
N GLU A 479 -5.23 23.93 -5.15
CA GLU A 479 -5.96 23.01 -6.01
C GLU A 479 -5.44 21.60 -5.82
N VAL A 480 -6.33 20.62 -6.00
CA VAL A 480 -5.94 19.21 -6.08
C VAL A 480 -5.20 19.02 -7.39
N LEU A 481 -3.95 18.53 -7.31
CA LEU A 481 -3.00 18.52 -8.43
C LEU A 481 -3.43 17.69 -9.64
#